data_AF-A0A6J1EXF9-F1
#
_entry.id   AF-A0A6J1EXF9-F1
#
_cell.length_a   1.000
_cell.length_b   1.000
_cell.length_c   1.000
_cell.angle_alpha   90.00
_cell.angle_beta   90.00
_cell.angle_gamma   90.00
#
_symmetry.space_group_name_H-M   'P 1'
#
loop_
_entity.id
_entity.type
_entity.pdbx_description
1 polymer ?
#
loop_
_entity_poly.entity_id
_entity_poly.type
_entity_poly.pdbx_seq_one_letter_code
_entity_poly.pdbx_strand_id
1 'polypeptide(L)'
;MSVEILDSATIVNFVEDDEVFGAIVRERFSHLDIDGDGVLSYEEMLRELQSLRVFETHFGIDVKPDPDELSSVYGSLFLQFDRDCDGKVDVGEFMEETKKMMVAMANGIGFSPVQMVLEENSFLKKAVERESTKVGA
;
A
#
# COMPACT_ATOMS: atom_id res chain seq x y z
N MET A 1 -13.21 7.35 2.70
CA MET A 1 -12.14 8.00 3.48
C MET A 1 -12.61 8.19 4.92
N SER A 2 -11.82 7.75 5.90
CA SER A 2 -12.10 7.97 7.32
C SER A 2 -10.84 8.43 8.04
N VAL A 3 -11.01 9.08 9.20
CA VAL A 3 -9.90 9.54 10.03
C VAL A 3 -9.66 8.50 11.11
N GLU A 4 -8.48 7.87 11.08
CA GLU A 4 -8.10 6.83 12.04
C GLU A 4 -6.88 7.28 12.86
N ILE A 5 -6.73 6.70 14.04
CA ILE A 5 -5.48 6.78 14.82
C ILE A 5 -4.71 5.50 14.50
N LEU A 6 -3.43 5.67 14.16
CA LEU A 6 -2.55 4.59 13.76
C LEU A 6 -1.28 4.64 14.61
N ASP A 7 -0.90 3.50 15.17
CA ASP A 7 0.38 3.33 15.83
C ASP A 7 1.22 2.25 15.13
N SER A 8 2.51 2.21 15.46
CA SER A 8 3.43 1.24 14.86
C SER A 8 3.08 -0.20 15.23
N ALA A 9 2.50 -0.46 16.39
CA ALA A 9 2.11 -1.80 16.80
C ALA A 9 0.88 -2.28 16.01
N THR A 10 -0.09 -1.41 15.70
CA THR A 10 -1.21 -1.74 14.78
C THR A 10 -0.70 -2.31 13.47
N ILE A 11 0.27 -1.61 12.86
CA ILE A 11 0.82 -1.98 11.55
C ILE A 11 1.63 -3.27 11.65
N VAL A 12 2.52 -3.38 12.64
CA VAL A 12 3.36 -4.58 12.82
C VAL A 12 2.49 -5.80 13.11
N ASN A 13 1.54 -5.71 14.04
CA ASN A 13 0.61 -6.80 14.37
C ASN A 13 -0.23 -7.25 13.18
N PHE A 14 -0.57 -6.33 12.27
CA PHE A 14 -1.29 -6.67 11.04
C PHE A 14 -0.39 -7.42 10.05
N VAL A 15 0.84 -6.95 9.89
CA VAL A 15 1.82 -7.52 8.96
C VAL A 15 2.37 -8.87 9.44
N GLU A 16 2.42 -9.11 10.75
CA GLU A 16 2.79 -10.40 11.35
C GLU A 16 1.68 -11.46 11.25
N ASP A 17 0.43 -11.05 11.04
CA ASP A 17 -0.70 -11.94 10.80
C ASP A 17 -0.71 -12.38 9.34
N ASP A 18 0.24 -13.25 8.96
CA ASP A 18 0.49 -13.66 7.56
C ASP A 18 -0.77 -14.23 6.85
N GLU A 19 -1.70 -14.85 7.59
CA GLU A 19 -2.96 -15.35 7.02
C GLU A 19 -3.88 -14.21 6.59
N VAL A 20 -4.14 -13.25 7.49
CA VAL A 20 -5.01 -12.09 7.21
C VAL A 20 -4.35 -11.15 6.23
N PHE A 21 -3.07 -10.84 6.45
CA PHE A 21 -2.27 -10.00 5.57
C PHE A 21 -2.22 -10.60 4.16
N GLY A 22 -1.87 -11.88 4.03
CA GLY A 22 -1.82 -12.57 2.75
C GLY A 22 -3.18 -12.62 2.05
N ALA A 23 -4.29 -12.78 2.78
CA ALA A 23 -5.63 -12.73 2.19
C ALA A 23 -5.95 -11.35 1.61
N ILE A 24 -5.67 -10.28 2.35
CA ILE A 24 -5.93 -8.89 1.91
C ILE A 24 -5.02 -8.51 0.74
N VAL A 25 -3.74 -8.91 0.78
CA VAL A 25 -2.81 -8.66 -0.31
C VAL A 25 -3.26 -9.38 -1.58
N ARG A 26 -3.69 -10.65 -1.50
CA ARG A 26 -4.22 -11.38 -2.66
C ARG A 26 -5.51 -10.79 -3.19
N GLU A 27 -6.43 -10.38 -2.30
CA GLU A 27 -7.64 -9.67 -2.71
C GLU A 27 -7.29 -8.38 -3.46
N ARG A 28 -6.37 -7.58 -2.93
CA ARG A 28 -5.91 -6.36 -3.58
C ARG A 28 -5.26 -6.67 -4.92
N PHE A 29 -4.35 -7.63 -4.98
CA PHE A 29 -3.70 -8.08 -6.21
C PHE A 29 -4.73 -8.48 -7.27
N SER A 30 -5.74 -9.28 -6.90
CA SER A 30 -6.80 -9.71 -7.84
C SER A 30 -7.70 -8.58 -8.34
N HIS A 31 -7.79 -7.47 -7.61
CA HIS A 31 -8.49 -6.28 -8.09
C HIS A 31 -7.67 -5.48 -9.12
N LEU A 32 -6.36 -5.73 -9.19
CA LEU A 32 -5.42 -5.02 -10.06
C LEU A 32 -5.08 -5.81 -11.31
N ASP A 33 -5.02 -7.13 -11.17
CA ASP A 33 -4.90 -8.08 -12.26
C ASP A 33 -6.23 -8.10 -13.05
N ILE A 34 -6.35 -7.17 -14.00
CA ILE A 34 -7.59 -6.93 -14.75
C ILE A 34 -7.75 -7.99 -15.83
N ASP A 35 -6.64 -8.40 -16.44
CA ASP A 35 -6.65 -9.42 -17.48
C ASP A 35 -6.62 -10.85 -16.93
N GLY A 36 -6.28 -11.02 -15.65
CA GLY A 36 -6.31 -12.30 -14.94
C GLY A 36 -5.14 -13.21 -15.32
N ASP A 37 -4.02 -12.64 -15.77
CA ASP A 37 -2.82 -13.39 -16.16
C ASP A 37 -1.98 -13.85 -14.95
N GLY A 38 -2.32 -13.37 -13.75
CA GLY A 38 -1.68 -13.74 -12.49
C GLY A 38 -0.43 -12.91 -12.16
N VAL A 39 -0.15 -11.85 -12.93
CA VAL A 39 0.95 -10.90 -12.73
C VAL A 39 0.42 -9.48 -12.96
N LEU A 40 1.09 -8.46 -12.40
CA LEU A 40 0.69 -7.06 -12.61
C LEU A 40 1.63 -6.41 -13.61
N SER A 41 1.07 -5.93 -14.70
CA SER A 41 1.76 -5.04 -15.62
C SER A 41 1.93 -3.63 -15.02
N TYR A 42 2.83 -2.85 -15.61
CA TYR A 42 3.00 -1.43 -15.24
C TYR A 42 1.68 -0.65 -15.33
N GLU A 43 0.85 -0.88 -16.35
CA GLU A 43 -0.42 -0.18 -16.55
C GLU A 43 -1.45 -0.52 -15.48
N GLU A 44 -1.49 -1.78 -15.05
CA GLU A 44 -2.38 -2.25 -13.98
C GLU A 44 -1.94 -1.69 -12.63
N MET A 45 -0.64 -1.75 -12.35
CA MET A 45 -0.09 -1.21 -11.11
C MET A 45 -0.18 0.32 -11.04
N LEU A 46 -0.10 1.03 -12.17
CA LEU A 46 -0.17 2.49 -12.22
C LEU A 46 -1.43 3.04 -11.54
N ARG A 47 -2.56 2.32 -11.61
CA ARG A 47 -3.81 2.71 -10.93
C ARG A 47 -3.66 2.73 -9.41
N GLU A 48 -2.94 1.76 -8.85
CA GLU A 48 -2.63 1.77 -7.41
C GLU A 48 -1.65 2.86 -7.05
N LEU A 49 -0.59 3.02 -7.83
CA LEU A 49 0.43 4.01 -7.52
C LEU A 49 -0.16 5.43 -7.54
N GLN A 50 -1.10 5.70 -8.45
CA GLN A 50 -1.90 6.92 -8.45
C GLN A 50 -2.79 7.04 -7.20
N SER A 51 -3.36 5.93 -6.73
CA SER A 51 -4.15 5.90 -5.49
C SER A 51 -3.30 6.09 -4.22
N LEU A 52 -2.00 5.82 -4.25
CA LEU A 52 -1.10 6.00 -3.11
C LEU A 52 -0.81 7.49 -2.79
N ARG A 53 -1.32 8.42 -3.61
CA ARG A 53 -1.17 9.88 -3.43
C ARG A 53 0.27 10.33 -3.14
N VAL A 54 1.25 9.67 -3.76
CA VAL A 54 2.70 9.92 -3.57
C VAL A 54 3.08 11.39 -3.84
N PHE A 55 2.27 12.09 -4.65
CA PHE A 55 2.46 13.48 -5.04
C PHE A 55 1.58 14.50 -4.30
N GLU A 56 0.83 14.11 -3.27
CA GLU A 56 0.16 15.09 -2.39
C GLU A 56 1.21 15.87 -1.59
N THR A 57 1.78 16.89 -2.24
CA THR A 57 2.84 17.72 -1.67
C THR A 57 2.28 18.78 -0.72
N HIS A 58 0.98 19.06 -0.73
CA HIS A 58 0.37 20.03 0.18
C HIS A 58 -1.10 19.70 0.43
N PHE A 59 -1.45 19.20 1.62
CA PHE A 59 -2.80 19.26 2.24
C PHE A 59 -3.97 19.66 1.31
N GLY A 60 -4.29 18.85 0.30
CA GLY A 60 -5.44 19.08 -0.60
C GLY A 60 -5.29 20.17 -1.68
N ILE A 61 -4.08 20.62 -2.04
CA ILE A 61 -3.85 21.40 -3.27
C ILE A 61 -3.17 20.49 -4.30
N ASP A 62 -3.98 20.03 -5.23
CA ASP A 62 -3.59 19.20 -6.38
C ASP A 62 -2.79 20.07 -7.37
N VAL A 63 -1.53 20.36 -7.04
CA VAL A 63 -0.59 20.91 -8.02
C VAL A 63 -0.29 19.77 -8.96
N LYS A 64 -0.99 19.73 -10.10
CA LYS A 64 -0.75 18.76 -11.16
C LYS A 64 0.74 18.70 -11.45
N PRO A 65 1.44 17.65 -11.01
CA PRO A 65 2.85 17.52 -11.29
C PRO A 65 3.02 17.30 -12.80
N ASP A 66 4.18 17.64 -13.32
CA ASP A 66 4.46 17.43 -14.74
C ASP A 66 4.30 15.93 -15.07
N PRO A 67 3.59 15.57 -16.16
CA PRO A 67 3.34 14.17 -16.51
C PRO A 67 4.61 13.35 -16.75
N ASP A 68 5.71 13.98 -17.18
CA ASP A 68 6.99 13.28 -17.36
C ASP A 68 7.66 13.00 -16.00
N GLU A 69 7.57 13.94 -15.03
CA GLU A 69 8.04 13.71 -13.66
C GLU A 69 7.22 12.64 -12.92
N LEU A 70 5.90 12.64 -13.10
CA LEU A 70 4.99 11.61 -12.57
C LEU A 70 5.39 10.22 -13.05
N SER A 71 5.60 10.09 -14.35
CA SER A 71 5.95 8.82 -14.99
C SER A 71 7.29 8.29 -14.48
N SER A 72 8.27 9.18 -14.25
CA SER A 72 9.58 8.82 -13.69
C SER A 72 9.49 8.28 -12.25
N VAL A 73 8.70 8.93 -11.39
CA VAL A 73 8.52 8.48 -10.00
C VAL A 73 7.72 7.19 -9.92
N TYR A 74 6.61 7.09 -10.67
CA TYR A 74 5.84 5.85 -10.71
C TYR A 74 6.62 4.69 -11.32
N GLY A 75 7.44 4.93 -12.35
CA GLY A 75 8.38 3.96 -12.89
C GLY A 75 9.41 3.51 -11.84
N SER A 76 9.98 4.45 -11.09
CA SER A 76 10.93 4.13 -10.00
C SER A 76 10.28 3.36 -8.86
N LEU A 77 9.01 3.61 -8.58
CA LEU A 77 8.25 2.89 -7.57
C LEU A 77 7.87 1.48 -8.06
N PHE A 78 7.46 1.34 -9.31
CA PHE A 78 7.20 0.04 -9.95
C PHE A 78 8.45 -0.86 -9.90
N LEU A 79 9.63 -0.31 -10.21
CA LEU A 79 10.91 -1.03 -10.12
C LEU A 79 11.29 -1.48 -8.71
N GLN A 80 10.66 -0.95 -7.66
CA GLN A 80 10.85 -1.49 -6.31
C GLN A 80 10.01 -2.75 -6.09
N PHE A 81 8.85 -2.86 -6.75
CA PHE A 81 8.01 -4.03 -6.73
C PHE A 81 8.52 -5.14 -7.65
N ASP A 82 8.90 -4.80 -8.88
CA ASP A 82 9.51 -5.70 -9.87
C ASP A 82 10.98 -5.96 -9.50
N ARG A 83 11.21 -6.98 -8.66
CA ARG A 83 12.54 -7.23 -8.07
C ARG A 83 13.46 -7.98 -9.00
N ASP A 84 12.91 -8.86 -9.82
CA ASP A 84 13.68 -9.59 -10.82
C ASP A 84 13.86 -8.82 -12.15
N CYS A 85 13.18 -7.67 -12.27
CA CYS A 85 13.22 -6.78 -13.43
C CYS A 85 12.73 -7.47 -14.70
N ASP A 86 11.77 -8.39 -14.59
CA ASP A 86 11.15 -9.06 -15.73
C ASP A 86 10.08 -8.19 -16.42
N GLY A 87 9.78 -7.01 -15.84
CA GLY A 87 8.82 -6.04 -16.34
C GLY A 87 7.39 -6.29 -15.86
N LYS A 88 7.20 -7.21 -14.92
CA LYS A 88 5.94 -7.55 -14.28
C LYS A 88 6.12 -7.65 -12.77
N VAL A 89 5.02 -7.75 -12.04
CA VAL A 89 5.05 -7.97 -10.59
C VAL A 89 4.19 -9.16 -10.26
N ASP A 90 4.80 -10.20 -9.71
CA ASP A 90 4.06 -11.37 -9.25
C ASP A 90 3.45 -11.16 -7.85
N VAL A 91 2.54 -12.05 -7.45
CA VAL A 91 1.86 -11.94 -6.14
C VAL A 91 2.83 -12.04 -4.95
N GLY A 92 3.92 -12.79 -5.10
CA GLY A 92 4.97 -12.93 -4.09
C GLY A 92 5.75 -11.63 -3.93
N GLU A 93 6.20 -11.05 -5.04
CA GLU A 93 6.88 -9.76 -5.08
C GLU A 93 6.00 -8.65 -4.51
N PHE A 94 4.74 -8.58 -4.95
CA PHE A 94 3.77 -7.62 -4.45
C PHE A 94 3.57 -7.75 -2.94
N MET A 95 3.48 -8.97 -2.44
CA MET A 95 3.33 -9.25 -1.01
C MET A 95 4.56 -8.84 -0.20
N GLU A 96 5.76 -9.21 -0.66
CA GLU A 96 7.00 -8.91 0.05
C GLU A 96 7.31 -7.41 0.11
N GLU A 97 7.10 -6.69 -1.00
CA GLU A 97 7.33 -5.24 -1.03
C GLU A 97 6.23 -4.48 -0.27
N THR A 98 4.96 -4.88 -0.37
CA THR A 98 3.90 -4.30 0.47
C THR A 98 4.21 -4.50 1.96
N LYS A 99 4.63 -5.70 2.36
CA LYS A 99 5.04 -6.02 3.73
C LYS A 99 6.18 -5.11 4.20
N LYS A 100 7.22 -4.98 3.39
CA LYS A 100 8.40 -4.16 3.68
C LYS A 100 8.04 -2.67 3.80
N MET A 101 7.21 -2.14 2.90
CA MET A 101 6.74 -0.75 2.96
C MET A 101 5.95 -0.48 4.25
N MET A 102 5.03 -1.38 4.62
CA MET A 102 4.26 -1.23 5.86
C MET A 102 5.14 -1.26 7.11
N VAL A 103 6.12 -2.18 7.17
CA VAL A 103 7.09 -2.21 8.27
C VAL A 103 7.95 -0.94 8.30
N ALA A 104 8.38 -0.44 7.15
CA ALA A 104 9.12 0.81 7.07
C ALA A 104 8.28 2.01 7.55
N MET A 105 6.99 2.05 7.22
CA MET A 105 6.05 3.05 7.73
C MET A 105 5.88 2.95 9.25
N ALA A 106 5.72 1.73 9.79
CA ALA A 106 5.65 1.52 11.23
C ALA A 106 6.91 2.04 11.96
N ASN A 107 8.09 1.74 11.40
CA ASN A 107 9.36 2.25 11.92
C ASN A 107 9.50 3.78 11.79
N GLY A 108 8.96 4.36 10.71
CA GLY A 108 8.97 5.81 10.47
C GLY A 108 8.05 6.60 11.38
N ILE A 109 6.87 6.05 11.72
CA ILE A 109 5.93 6.63 12.69
C ILE A 109 6.51 6.57 14.11
N GLY A 110 7.23 5.48 14.42
CA GLY A 110 7.85 5.27 15.73
C GLY A 110 6.82 4.96 16.81
N PHE A 111 7.07 5.43 18.04
CA PHE A 111 6.25 5.08 19.21
C PHE A 111 5.06 6.01 19.45
N SER A 112 4.92 7.09 18.68
CA SER A 112 3.83 8.05 18.84
C SER A 112 2.70 7.74 17.88
N PRO A 113 1.46 7.55 18.36
CA PRO A 113 0.30 7.41 17.49
C PRO A 113 0.13 8.64 16.61
N VAL A 114 -0.21 8.42 15.35
CA VAL A 114 -0.48 9.47 14.36
C VAL A 114 -1.93 9.40 13.91
N GLN A 115 -2.54 10.56 13.69
CA GLN A 115 -3.88 10.65 13.11
C GLN A 115 -3.76 10.80 11.60
N MET A 116 -4.41 9.92 10.84
CA MET A 116 -4.29 9.85 9.38
C MET A 116 -5.66 9.71 8.72
N VAL A 117 -5.80 10.30 7.53
CA VAL A 117 -6.95 10.04 6.65
C VAL A 117 -6.63 8.81 5.82
N LEU A 118 -7.45 7.78 5.94
CA LEU A 118 -7.25 6.50 5.24
C LEU A 118 -8.39 6.24 4.25
N GLU A 119 -8.04 5.71 3.09
CA GLU A 119 -9.00 5.20 2.11
C GLU A 119 -9.62 3.89 2.60
N GLU A 120 -10.89 3.64 2.26
CA GLU A 120 -11.67 2.51 2.81
C GLU A 120 -11.06 1.13 2.50
N ASN A 121 -10.38 1.02 1.36
CA ASN A 121 -9.74 -0.22 0.91
C ASN A 121 -8.20 -0.18 1.02
N SER A 122 -7.65 0.76 1.79
CA SER A 122 -6.20 0.84 2.02
C SER A 122 -5.73 -0.23 3.02
N PHE A 123 -4.48 -0.68 2.87
CA PHE A 123 -3.86 -1.63 3.81
C PHE A 123 -3.85 -1.12 5.26
N LEU A 124 -3.59 0.16 5.46
CA LEU A 124 -3.59 0.78 6.80
C LEU A 124 -4.99 0.81 7.41
N LYS A 125 -6.04 1.05 6.61
CA LYS A 125 -7.42 0.99 7.11
C LYS A 125 -7.77 -0.43 7.59
N LYS A 126 -7.37 -1.44 6.82
CA LYS A 126 -7.54 -2.85 7.20
C LYS A 126 -6.77 -3.22 8.46
N ALA A 127 -5.58 -2.66 8.67
CA ALA A 127 -4.80 -2.84 9.90
C ALA A 127 -5.56 -2.31 11.13
N VAL A 128 -6.15 -1.10 11.04
CA VAL A 128 -6.95 -0.51 12.13
C VAL A 128 -8.23 -1.30 12.40
N GLU A 129 -8.92 -1.76 11.35
CA GLU A 129 -10.11 -2.63 11.48
C GLU A 129 -9.77 -3.96 12.18
N ARG A 130 -8.62 -4.56 11.82
CA ARG A 130 -8.13 -5.80 12.43
C ARG A 130 -7.80 -5.62 13.91
N GLU A 131 -7.22 -4.49 14.31
CA GLU A 131 -6.97 -4.20 15.71
C GLU A 131 -8.26 -3.92 16.49
N SER A 132 -9.18 -3.15 15.91
CA SER A 132 -10.48 -2.83 16.53
C SER A 132 -11.31 -4.10 16.82
N THR A 133 -11.22 -5.09 15.93
CA THR A 133 -11.88 -6.41 16.14
C THR A 133 -11.19 -7.28 17.19
N LYS A 134 -9.88 -7.10 17.43
CA LYS A 134 -9.15 -7.79 18.52
C LYS A 134 -9.44 -7.17 19.89
N VAL A 135 -9.62 -5.85 19.98
CA VAL A 135 -9.90 -5.13 21.24
C VAL A 135 -11.36 -5.29 21.71
N GLY A 136 -12.28 -5.61 20.78
CA GLY A 136 -13.70 -5.82 21.06
C GLY A 136 -14.10 -7.24 21.50
N ALA A 137 -13.16 -8.18 21.60
CA ALA A 137 -13.38 -9.58 21.99
C ALA A 137 -12.80 -9.88 23.38
#